data_AF-A0A8C9JWL5-F1
#
_entry.id   AF-A0A8C9JWL5-F1
#
_cell.length_a   1.000
_cell.length_b   1.000
_cell.length_c   1.000
_cell.angle_alpha   90.00
_cell.angle_beta   90.00
_cell.angle_gamma   90.00
#
_symmetry.space_group_name_H-M   'P 1'
#
loop_
_entity.id
_entity.type
_entity.pdbx_description
1 polymer ?
#
loop_
_entity_poly.entity_id
_entity_poly.type
_entity_poly.pdbx_seq_one_letter_code
_entity_poly.pdbx_strand_id
1 'polypeptide(L)' 'MIPGGLSEAKPATPEIQEIANEVKPQLEEKTNETYQKFEAIEYKTQVVAGINYYIKVRVQHPPW' A
#
# COMPACT_ATOMS: atom_id res chain seq x y z
N MET A 1 -1.53 16.44 13.54
CA MET A 1 -0.54 15.78 12.67
C MET A 1 0.80 16.46 12.88
N ILE A 2 1.89 15.72 13.07
CA ILE A 2 3.23 16.27 13.21
C ILE A 2 3.95 16.05 11.87
N PRO A 3 4.51 17.08 11.21
CA PRO A 3 5.31 16.89 9.99
C PRO A 3 6.42 15.87 10.22
N GLY A 4 6.56 14.91 9.31
CA GLY A 4 7.50 13.79 9.43
C GLY A 4 7.05 12.64 10.35
N GLY A 5 6.01 12.80 11.16
CA GLY A 5 5.43 11.71 11.97
C GLY A 5 4.45 10.83 11.19
N LEU A 6 4.42 9.54 11.49
CA LEU A 6 3.36 8.64 11.02
C LEU A 6 2.05 8.92 11.77
N SER A 7 0.93 8.85 11.05
CA SER A 7 -0.40 8.78 11.67
C SER A 7 -0.59 7.48 12.44
N GLU A 8 -1.65 7.43 13.25
CA GLU A 8 -2.20 6.15 13.70
C GLU A 8 -2.63 5.30 12.51
N ALA A 9 -2.63 3.98 12.73
CA ALA A 9 -3.14 3.00 11.79
C ALA A 9 -4.64 3.18 11.60
N LYS A 10 -5.11 3.08 10.35
CA LYS A 10 -6.52 3.11 9.98
C LYS A 10 -6.84 1.97 9.03
N PRO A 11 -8.06 1.41 9.06
CA PRO A 11 -8.50 0.45 8.04
C PRO A 11 -8.36 1.04 6.64
N ALA A 12 -7.97 0.21 5.67
CA ALA A 12 -7.91 0.65 4.28
C ALA A 12 -9.31 1.02 3.76
N THR A 13 -9.35 2.08 2.95
CA THR A 13 -10.56 2.53 2.23
C THR A 13 -10.47 2.12 0.75
N PRO A 14 -11.56 2.26 -0.02
CA PRO A 14 -11.51 2.03 -1.47
C PRO A 14 -10.42 2.86 -2.18
N GLU A 15 -10.23 4.12 -1.78
CA GLU A 15 -9.17 5.00 -2.30
C GLU A 15 -7.76 4.43 -2.01
N ILE A 16 -7.52 3.90 -0.81
CA ILE A 16 -6.24 3.27 -0.46
C ILE A 16 -6.01 1.99 -1.28
N GLN A 17 -7.06 1.23 -1.54
CA GLN A 17 -6.99 0.06 -2.42
C GLN A 17 -6.67 0.45 -3.86
N GLU A 18 -7.25 1.55 -4.37
CA GLU A 18 -6.94 2.08 -5.70
C GLU A 18 -5.47 2.51 -5.80
N ILE A 19 -4.94 3.25 -4.83
CA ILE A 19 -3.51 3.61 -4.77
C ILE A 19 -2.63 2.35 -4.79
N ALA A 20 -2.99 1.33 -4.00
CA ALA A 20 -2.25 0.06 -3.97
C ALA A 20 -2.29 -0.64 -5.35
N ASN A 21 -3.43 -0.63 -6.03
CA ASN A 21 -3.58 -1.22 -7.36
C ASN A 21 -2.78 -0.47 -8.43
N GLU A 22 -2.71 0.86 -8.38
CA GLU A 22 -1.93 1.68 -9.32
C GLU A 22 -0.43 1.37 -9.26
N VAL A 23 0.11 1.13 -8.06
CA VAL A 23 1.53 0.83 -7.87
C VAL A 23 1.88 -0.65 -7.94
N LYS A 24 0.87 -1.54 -7.95
CA LYS A 24 1.08 -3.00 -7.99
C LYS A 24 1.97 -3.46 -9.14
N PRO A 25 1.79 -3.01 -10.41
CA PRO A 25 2.68 -3.43 -11.50
C PRO A 25 4.14 -3.05 -11.26
N GLN A 26 4.39 -1.88 -10.67
CA GLN A 26 5.73 -1.41 -10.33
C GLN A 26 6.35 -2.24 -9.20
N LEU A 27 5.54 -2.71 -8.25
CA LEU A 27 5.98 -3.61 -7.19
C LEU A 27 6.38 -4.96 -7.77
N GLU A 28 5.52 -5.57 -8.59
CA GLU A 28 5.77 -6.86 -9.25
C GLU A 28 7.04 -6.85 -10.11
N GLU A 29 7.27 -5.76 -10.86
CA GLU A 29 8.51 -5.56 -11.62
C GLU A 29 9.75 -5.48 -10.71
N LYS A 30 9.67 -4.73 -9.61
CA LYS A 30 10.80 -4.53 -8.69
C LYS A 30 11.14 -5.77 -7.86
N THR A 31 10.15 -6.59 -7.52
CA THR A 31 10.34 -7.80 -6.72
C THR A 31 10.51 -9.06 -7.57
N ASN A 32 10.22 -9.00 -8.87
CA ASN A 32 10.13 -10.16 -9.75
C ASN A 32 9.17 -11.23 -9.20
N GLU A 33 8.07 -10.79 -8.58
CA GLU A 33 6.98 -11.61 -8.07
C GLU A 33 5.67 -11.20 -8.76
N THR A 34 4.66 -12.07 -8.69
CA THR A 34 3.29 -11.71 -9.08
C THR A 34 2.32 -12.05 -7.96
N TYR A 35 1.22 -11.30 -7.85
CA TYR A 35 0.25 -11.45 -6.77
C TYR A 35 -1.15 -11.68 -7.36
N GLN A 36 -1.72 -12.87 -7.15
CA GLN A 36 -3.08 -13.20 -7.56
C GLN A 36 -4.13 -12.39 -6.78
N LYS A 37 -3.95 -12.25 -5.46
CA LYS A 37 -4.73 -11.32 -4.62
C LYS A 37 -3.84 -10.21 -4.09
N PHE A 38 -4.39 -9.01 -4.01
CA PHE A 38 -3.68 -7.81 -3.57
C PHE A 38 -4.66 -6.88 -2.86
N GLU A 39 -4.92 -7.14 -1.57
CA GLU A 39 -5.94 -6.48 -0.77
C GLU A 39 -5.28 -5.53 0.26
N ALA A 40 -5.51 -4.23 0.16
CA ALA A 40 -5.11 -3.28 1.19
C ALA A 40 -5.97 -3.49 2.44
N ILE A 41 -5.33 -3.61 3.61
CA ILE A 41 -6.04 -3.88 4.87
C ILE A 41 -5.95 -2.74 5.88
N GLU A 42 -4.82 -2.03 5.91
CA GLU A 42 -4.54 -0.95 6.85
C GLU A 42 -3.58 0.04 6.22
N TYR A 43 -3.65 1.30 6.60
CA TYR A 43 -2.70 2.30 6.16
C TYR A 43 -2.32 3.31 7.24
N LYS A 44 -1.17 3.94 7.02
CA LYS A 44 -0.70 5.14 7.73
C LYS A 44 -0.27 6.18 6.70
N THR A 45 -0.33 7.45 7.09
CA THR A 45 0.16 8.57 6.28
C THR A 45 1.26 9.34 7.00
N GLN A 46 2.18 9.92 6.24
CA GLN A 46 3.20 10.83 6.75
C GLN A 46 3.24 12.09 5.89
N VAL A 47 3.15 13.26 6.54
CA VAL A 47 3.25 14.55 5.84
C VAL A 47 4.72 14.93 5.65
N VAL A 48 5.10 15.21 4.41
CA VAL A 48 6.43 15.68 3.96
C VAL A 48 6.24 16.85 2.98
N ALA A 49 7.12 17.04 1.98
CA ALA A 49 6.81 17.84 0.78
C ALA A 49 5.83 17.09 -0.15
N GLY A 50 4.65 16.76 0.38
CA GLY A 50 3.71 15.77 -0.16
C GLY A 50 3.18 14.85 0.94
N ILE A 51 2.61 13.70 0.57
CA ILE A 51 2.12 12.69 1.51
C ILE A 51 2.71 11.33 1.11
N ASN A 52 3.39 10.68 2.05
CA ASN A 52 3.74 9.27 1.92
C ASN A 52 2.59 8.41 2.45
N TYR A 53 2.26 7.34 1.72
CA TYR A 53 1.29 6.33 2.13
C TYR A 53 2.03 5.03 2.46
N TYR A 54 1.80 4.53 3.67
CA TYR A 54 2.30 3.24 4.13
C TYR A 54 1.12 2.28 4.18
N ILE A 55 1.02 1.41 3.18
CA ILE A 55 -0.14 0.53 2.99
C ILE A 55 0.27 -0.90 3.32
N LYS A 56 -0.44 -1.52 4.28
CA LYS A 56 -0.32 -2.95 4.55
C LYS A 56 -1.22 -3.70 3.57
N VAL A 57 -0.64 -4.59 2.78
CA VAL A 57 -1.34 -5.35 1.75
C VAL A 57 -1.29 -6.83 2.09
N ARG A 58 -2.45 -7.48 2.11
CA ARG A 58 -2.58 -8.93 2.13
C ARG A 58 -2.46 -9.44 0.69
N VAL A 59 -1.49 -10.31 0.47
CA VAL A 59 -1.21 -10.87 -0.86
C VAL A 59 -1.49 -12.36 -0.90
N GLN A 60 -1.75 -12.87 -2.10
CA GLN A 60 -1.74 -14.31 -2.40
C GLN A 60 -0.86 -14.51 -3.64
N HIS A 61 0.18 -15.31 -3.53
CA HIS A 61 1.01 -15.71 -4.68
C HIS A 61 0.26 -16.71 -5.57
N PRO A 62 0.62 -16.77 -6.85
CA PRO A 62 0.19 -17.86 -7.70
C PRO A 62 0.66 -19.23 -7.19
N PRO A 63 -0.02 -20.32 -7.59
CA PRO A 63 0.28 -21.68 -7.12
C PRO A 63 1.51 -22.33 -7.79
N TRP A 64 2.26 -21.61 -8.64
CA TRP A 64 3.36 -22.16 -9.44
C TRP A 64 4.73 -21.70 -8.95
#